data_AF-A0A162UHN2-F1
#
_entry.id   AF-A0A162UHN2-F1
#
_cell.length_a   1.000
_cell.length_b   1.000
_cell.length_c   1.000
_cell.angle_alpha   90.00
_cell.angle_beta   90.00
_cell.angle_gamma   90.00
#
_symmetry.space_group_name_H-M   'P 1'
#
loop_
_entity.id
_entity.type
_entity.pdbx_description
1 polymer ?
#
loop_
_entity_poly.entity_id
_entity_poly.type
_entity_poly.pdbx_seq_one_letter_code
_entity_poly.pdbx_strand_id
1 'polypeptide(L)'
;MPTEPPMLVASSSSTTTTSTMSSSSVDYLNETIAKASSLPESFYPEFLQYSKETYEQSTGGGQSMQRKKQRKAQSTGDSKEECMEDSENEEDEEDGGDGSQKGPSPIEIRRQIHIQSEQKRRAQIKDGFEDLRNELPACLNKKMSKVALLHRTVQHIQHLKDNQMSILSDLERLVHENEQLRKFQENILQKQAMDNMYSMSQM
;
A
#
# COMPACT_ATOMS: atom_id res chain seq x y z
N MET A 1 -26.39 18.22 -36.10
CA MET A 1 -26.37 16.96 -36.88
C MET A 1 -25.24 16.11 -36.34
N PRO A 2 -25.53 15.08 -35.53
CA PRO A 2 -24.52 14.16 -35.02
C PRO A 2 -24.10 13.17 -36.11
N THR A 3 -22.79 12.99 -36.28
CA THR A 3 -22.19 12.03 -37.22
C THR A 3 -21.88 10.72 -36.48
N GLU A 4 -22.59 9.65 -36.83
CA GLU A 4 -22.26 8.29 -36.38
C GLU A 4 -21.02 7.74 -37.14
N PRO A 5 -20.12 7.00 -36.47
CA PRO A 5 -19.05 6.27 -37.12
C PRO A 5 -19.50 4.89 -37.65
N PRO A 6 -18.81 4.34 -38.67
CA PRO A 6 -19.30 3.23 -39.50
C PRO A 6 -19.19 1.86 -38.82
N MET A 7 -20.16 0.99 -39.12
CA MET A 7 -20.17 -0.42 -38.77
C MET A 7 -19.10 -1.19 -39.57
N LEU A 8 -18.23 -1.93 -38.87
CA LEU A 8 -17.32 -2.90 -39.49
C LEU A 8 -17.88 -4.32 -39.35
N VAL A 9 -18.03 -4.95 -40.51
CA VAL A 9 -18.48 -6.31 -40.76
C VAL A 9 -17.61 -7.35 -40.03
N ALA A 10 -18.23 -8.16 -39.18
CA ALA A 10 -17.61 -9.38 -38.67
C ALA A 10 -17.79 -10.48 -39.72
N SER A 11 -16.73 -10.74 -40.50
CA SER A 11 -16.67 -11.91 -41.36
C SER A 11 -16.50 -13.17 -40.51
N SER A 12 -17.53 -14.02 -40.53
CA SER A 12 -17.45 -15.40 -40.11
C SER A 12 -16.41 -16.16 -40.93
N SER A 13 -15.49 -16.83 -40.26
CA SER A 13 -14.82 -18.01 -40.81
C SER A 13 -14.54 -18.97 -39.66
N SER A 14 -15.47 -19.91 -39.49
CA SER A 14 -15.22 -21.15 -38.78
C SER A 14 -14.23 -21.98 -39.60
N THR A 15 -13.10 -22.33 -39.00
CA THR A 15 -12.37 -23.55 -39.38
C THR A 15 -11.97 -24.24 -38.09
N THR A 16 -12.58 -25.39 -37.87
CA THR A 16 -12.34 -26.30 -36.76
C THR A 16 -10.96 -26.93 -36.89
N THR A 17 -10.03 -26.50 -36.04
CA THR A 17 -9.00 -27.39 -35.48
C THR A 17 -9.02 -27.19 -33.98
N THR A 18 -9.61 -28.14 -33.27
CA THR A 18 -9.55 -28.24 -31.82
C THR A 18 -8.12 -28.58 -31.41
N SER A 19 -7.28 -27.55 -31.29
CA SER A 19 -6.11 -27.61 -30.42
C SER A 19 -6.52 -26.95 -29.12
N THR A 20 -6.97 -27.78 -28.19
CA THR A 20 -7.16 -27.41 -26.79
C THR A 20 -5.81 -26.93 -26.26
N MET A 21 -5.55 -25.63 -26.37
CA MET A 21 -4.70 -24.97 -25.40
C MET A 21 -5.39 -25.19 -24.06
N SER A 22 -4.70 -25.78 -23.09
CA SER A 22 -5.24 -25.90 -21.73
C SER A 22 -5.49 -24.48 -21.23
N SER A 23 -6.76 -24.04 -21.28
CA SER A 23 -7.24 -22.77 -20.71
C SER A 23 -6.71 -22.57 -19.30
N SER A 24 -6.48 -23.67 -18.57
CA SER A 24 -5.91 -23.68 -17.24
C SER A 24 -4.58 -22.94 -17.10
N SER A 25 -3.67 -22.97 -18.08
CA SER A 25 -2.33 -22.40 -17.87
C SER A 25 -2.32 -20.86 -17.88
N VAL A 26 -3.06 -20.25 -18.81
CA VAL A 26 -3.23 -18.78 -18.87
C VAL A 26 -4.15 -18.28 -17.76
N ASP A 27 -5.21 -19.03 -17.43
CA ASP A 27 -6.10 -18.70 -16.31
C ASP A 27 -5.36 -18.78 -14.96
N TYR A 28 -4.49 -19.78 -14.78
CA TYR A 28 -3.67 -19.91 -13.58
C TYR A 28 -2.63 -18.79 -13.47
N LEU A 29 -2.05 -18.34 -14.59
CA LEU A 29 -1.14 -17.20 -14.59
C LEU A 29 -1.87 -15.90 -14.21
N ASN A 30 -3.03 -15.63 -14.82
CA ASN A 30 -3.86 -14.47 -14.48
C ASN A 30 -4.32 -14.49 -13.01
N GLU A 31 -4.72 -15.66 -12.50
CA GLU A 31 -5.07 -15.84 -11.09
C GLU A 31 -3.87 -15.65 -10.16
N THR A 32 -2.69 -16.14 -10.56
CA THR A 32 -1.44 -15.94 -9.80
C THR A 32 -1.03 -14.47 -9.77
N ILE A 33 -1.18 -13.75 -10.89
CA ILE A 33 -0.92 -12.31 -10.97
C ILE A 33 -1.86 -11.52 -10.05
N ALA A 34 -3.15 -11.85 -10.08
CA ALA A 34 -4.16 -11.21 -9.24
C ALA A 34 -3.89 -11.47 -7.74
N LYS A 35 -3.60 -12.72 -7.37
CA LYS A 35 -3.25 -13.12 -5.99
C LYS A 35 -1.95 -12.49 -5.51
N ALA A 36 -0.94 -12.40 -6.36
CA ALA A 36 0.33 -11.78 -6.00
C ALA A 36 0.25 -10.25 -5.87
N SER A 37 -0.81 -9.64 -6.41
CA SER A 37 -1.07 -8.19 -6.30
C SER A 37 -2.00 -7.84 -5.13
N SER A 38 -2.79 -8.80 -4.64
CA SER A 38 -3.64 -8.62 -3.46
C SER A 38 -2.83 -8.76 -2.17
N LEU A 39 -2.90 -7.74 -1.30
CA LEU A 39 -2.31 -7.83 0.04
C LEU A 39 -3.19 -8.74 0.92
N PRO A 40 -2.60 -9.64 1.73
CA PRO A 40 -3.35 -10.43 2.70
C PRO A 40 -4.14 -9.53 3.65
N GLU A 41 -5.33 -9.96 4.08
CA GLU A 41 -6.18 -9.20 5.01
C GLU A 41 -5.44 -8.84 6.31
N SER A 42 -4.51 -9.69 6.75
CA SER A 42 -3.64 -9.48 7.90
C SER A 42 -2.64 -8.33 7.76
N PHE A 43 -2.44 -7.81 6.54
CA PHE A 43 -1.57 -6.66 6.28
C PHE A 43 -2.27 -5.34 6.60
N TYR A 44 -3.61 -5.33 6.63
CA TYR A 44 -4.35 -4.15 7.07
C TYR A 44 -4.25 -4.04 8.60
N PRO A 45 -3.93 -2.85 9.12
CA PRO A 45 -4.02 -2.63 10.56
C PRO A 45 -5.42 -2.99 11.02
N GLU A 46 -5.53 -3.83 12.04
CA GLU A 46 -6.80 -4.07 12.73
C GLU A 46 -7.25 -2.71 13.27
N PHE A 47 -8.17 -2.07 12.56
CA PHE A 47 -8.77 -0.83 13.02
C PHE A 47 -9.64 -1.25 14.20
N LEU A 48 -9.07 -1.25 15.40
CA LEU A 48 -9.84 -1.33 16.63
C LEU A 48 -10.76 -0.13 16.56
N GLN A 49 -11.99 -0.40 16.13
CA GLN A 49 -13.06 0.55 16.11
C GLN A 49 -13.32 0.82 17.58
N TYR A 50 -12.56 1.76 18.15
CA TYR A 50 -12.81 2.30 19.48
C TYR A 50 -14.29 2.64 19.46
N SER A 51 -15.07 1.85 20.20
CA SER A 51 -16.50 2.02 20.20
C SER A 51 -16.73 3.48 20.54
N LYS A 52 -17.45 4.17 19.65
CA LYS A 52 -17.78 5.59 19.78
C LYS A 52 -18.28 5.92 21.20
N GLU A 53 -18.93 4.96 21.85
CA GLU A 53 -19.34 4.98 23.26
C GLU A 53 -18.21 5.26 24.27
N THR A 54 -16.99 4.76 24.08
CA THR A 54 -15.90 4.93 25.06
C THR A 54 -15.31 6.35 24.98
N TYR A 55 -15.25 6.92 23.78
CA TYR A 55 -14.79 8.30 23.56
C TYR A 55 -15.82 9.33 24.07
N GLU A 56 -17.11 9.08 23.80
CA GLU A 56 -18.21 9.94 24.26
C GLU A 56 -18.41 9.90 25.78
N GLN A 57 -18.07 8.78 26.45
CA GLN A 57 -18.10 8.70 27.92
C GLN A 57 -16.93 9.39 28.62
N SER A 58 -15.75 9.45 27.98
CA SER A 58 -14.56 10.12 28.54
C SER A 58 -14.56 11.63 28.28
N THR A 59 -15.10 12.06 27.13
CA THR A 59 -15.32 13.48 26.80
C THR A 59 -16.70 13.91 27.26
N GLY A 60 -16.89 13.93 28.58
CA GLY A 60 -17.97 14.59 29.33
C GLY A 60 -19.28 14.86 28.58
N GLY A 61 -20.32 14.10 28.93
CA GLY A 61 -21.71 14.40 28.60
C GLY A 61 -22.08 15.85 28.89
N GLY A 62 -21.89 16.71 27.89
CA GLY A 62 -22.28 18.10 27.85
C GLY A 62 -23.48 18.22 26.93
N GLN A 63 -24.60 18.58 27.53
CA GLN A 63 -25.92 18.70 26.92
C GLN A 63 -25.87 19.40 25.56
N SER A 64 -26.48 18.77 24.57
CA SER A 64 -27.10 19.44 23.43
C SER A 64 -27.97 20.58 23.95
N MET A 65 -27.55 21.84 23.74
CA MET A 65 -28.46 22.97 23.72
C MET A 65 -28.17 23.85 22.51
N GLN A 66 -29.06 23.69 21.54
CA GLN A 66 -29.31 24.57 20.41
C GLN A 66 -29.20 26.04 20.81
N ARG A 67 -28.27 26.80 20.22
CA ARG A 67 -28.37 28.27 20.16
C ARG A 67 -28.10 28.81 18.76
N LYS A 68 -29.22 28.94 18.06
CA LYS A 68 -29.67 30.06 17.22
C LYS A 68 -28.58 30.90 16.52
N LYS A 69 -28.52 30.67 15.21
CA LYS A 69 -28.10 31.57 14.13
C LYS A 69 -28.62 33.00 14.34
N GLN A 70 -27.73 33.99 14.49
CA GLN A 70 -28.01 35.40 14.20
C GLN A 70 -26.74 36.25 14.06
N ARG A 71 -26.48 36.72 12.82
CA ARG A 71 -25.91 38.03 12.41
C ARG A 71 -24.45 38.34 12.82
N LYS A 72 -23.60 39.08 12.10
CA LYS A 72 -23.61 39.87 10.84
C LYS A 72 -22.12 40.25 10.61
N ALA A 73 -21.77 40.56 9.35
CA ALA A 73 -20.46 41.00 8.83
C ALA A 73 -19.63 41.94 9.73
N GLN A 74 -18.29 41.97 9.59
CA GLN A 74 -17.51 42.86 8.71
C GLN A 74 -16.00 42.83 9.05
N SER A 75 -15.14 43.01 8.01
CA SER A 75 -13.73 43.50 8.02
C SER A 75 -12.68 42.71 8.83
N THR A 76 -11.42 42.53 8.44
CA THR A 76 -10.49 43.18 7.49
C THR A 76 -9.25 42.29 7.43
N GLY A 77 -8.56 42.23 6.29
CA GLY A 77 -7.28 41.53 6.17
C GLY A 77 -6.13 42.29 6.86
N ASP A 78 -5.04 41.60 7.15
CA ASP A 78 -3.68 41.98 6.74
C ASP A 78 -2.70 40.84 7.06
N SER A 79 -1.74 40.63 6.17
CA SER A 79 -0.67 39.62 6.27
C SER A 79 0.48 40.14 7.13
N LYS A 80 1.15 39.29 7.92
CA LYS A 80 2.62 39.32 8.07
C LYS A 80 3.17 38.10 8.80
N GLU A 81 4.26 37.61 8.23
CA GLU A 81 5.17 36.57 8.68
C GLU A 81 5.86 36.97 10.01
N GLU A 82 6.27 36.00 10.82
CA GLU A 82 7.68 35.76 11.16
C GLU A 82 7.86 34.56 12.10
N CYS A 83 8.94 33.83 11.84
CA CYS A 83 9.45 32.66 12.53
C CYS A 83 10.14 33.06 13.84
N MET A 84 10.00 32.27 14.92
CA MET A 84 11.01 32.22 15.98
C MET A 84 11.25 30.79 16.44
N GLU A 85 12.54 30.42 16.35
CA GLU A 85 13.18 29.24 16.89
C GLU A 85 13.33 29.34 18.42
N ASP A 86 13.63 28.17 18.99
CA ASP A 86 14.38 27.96 20.22
C ASP A 86 13.68 28.28 21.54
N SER A 87 13.22 27.20 22.21
CA SER A 87 12.96 27.24 23.64
C SER A 87 14.10 26.49 24.30
N GLU A 88 15.18 27.24 24.56
CA GLU A 88 16.21 26.84 25.49
C GLU A 88 15.57 26.56 26.85
N ASN A 89 16.08 25.52 27.49
CA ASN A 89 15.64 24.99 28.75
C ASN A 89 16.19 25.91 29.86
N GLU A 90 15.39 26.90 30.30
CA GLU A 90 15.70 27.63 31.52
C GLU A 90 15.20 26.82 32.72
N GLU A 91 16.16 26.18 33.39
CA GLU A 91 16.04 25.69 34.76
C GLU A 91 15.88 26.91 35.68
N ASP A 92 14.64 27.26 36.00
CA ASP A 92 14.33 28.29 36.99
C ASP A 92 14.39 27.65 38.38
N GLU A 93 15.56 27.78 39.00
CA GLU A 93 15.81 27.42 40.39
C GLU A 93 15.47 28.59 41.33
N GLU A 94 14.60 28.26 42.28
CA GLU A 94 14.35 28.85 43.60
C GLU A 94 13.77 30.27 43.74
N ASP A 95 12.56 30.35 44.32
CA ASP A 95 12.34 31.22 45.49
C ASP A 95 11.23 30.67 46.41
N GLY A 96 11.49 30.73 47.71
CA GLY A 96 10.86 29.91 48.74
C GLY A 96 9.47 30.35 49.22
N GLY A 97 8.79 29.41 49.88
CA GLY A 97 7.58 29.71 50.65
C GLY A 97 6.67 28.51 50.90
N ASP A 98 6.80 27.92 52.08
CA ASP A 98 5.69 27.36 52.87
C ASP A 98 4.79 26.25 52.26
N GLY A 99 5.12 24.99 52.59
CA GLY A 99 4.23 24.23 53.48
C GLY A 99 2.81 23.83 53.03
N SER A 100 2.47 23.77 51.74
CA SER A 100 1.24 23.09 51.31
C SER A 100 1.41 22.33 50.00
N GLN A 101 1.71 21.03 50.12
CA GLN A 101 1.62 20.05 49.04
C GLN A 101 0.17 19.95 48.54
N LYS A 102 -0.26 20.91 47.73
CA LYS A 102 -1.50 20.78 46.95
C LYS A 102 -1.12 19.95 45.73
N GLY A 103 -1.43 18.66 45.78
CA GLY A 103 -1.20 17.73 44.67
C GLY A 103 -1.72 18.30 43.34
N PRO A 104 -1.17 17.86 42.20
CA PRO A 104 -1.50 18.43 40.90
C PRO A 104 -3.01 18.45 40.71
N SER A 105 -3.53 19.60 40.28
CA SER A 105 -4.96 19.74 40.06
C SER A 105 -5.44 18.66 39.06
N PRO A 106 -6.70 18.18 39.14
CA PRO A 106 -7.22 17.22 38.16
C PRO A 106 -7.09 17.66 36.70
N ILE A 107 -7.00 18.99 36.48
CA ILE A 107 -6.75 19.59 35.16
C ILE A 107 -5.30 19.37 34.74
N GLU A 108 -4.34 19.58 35.65
CA GLU A 108 -2.91 19.34 35.38
C GLU A 108 -2.62 17.85 35.16
N ILE A 109 -3.25 16.97 35.93
CA ILE A 109 -3.15 15.51 35.72
C ILE A 109 -3.62 15.14 34.31
N ARG A 110 -4.77 15.67 33.86
CA ARG A 110 -5.27 15.43 32.49
C ARG A 110 -4.31 15.96 31.43
N ARG A 111 -3.75 17.15 31.64
CA ARG A 111 -2.75 17.75 30.73
C ARG A 111 -1.51 16.85 30.63
N GLN A 112 -0.99 16.37 31.75
CA GLN A 112 0.17 15.45 31.78
C GLN A 112 -0.12 14.14 31.05
N ILE A 113 -1.29 13.53 31.26
CA ILE A 113 -1.71 12.31 30.55
C ILE A 113 -1.72 12.55 29.04
N HIS A 114 -2.28 13.68 28.58
CA HIS A 114 -2.31 14.02 27.16
C HIS A 114 -0.90 14.18 26.58
N ILE A 115 0.00 14.87 27.28
CA ILE A 115 1.39 15.05 26.87
C ILE A 115 2.10 13.69 26.76
N GLN A 116 1.99 12.84 27.79
CA GLN A 116 2.61 11.51 27.79
C GLN A 116 2.07 10.62 26.67
N SER A 117 0.76 10.66 26.43
CA SER A 117 0.13 9.91 25.35
C SER A 117 0.66 10.32 23.97
N GLU A 118 0.79 11.63 23.71
CA GLU A 118 1.32 12.12 22.44
C GLU A 118 2.82 11.87 22.29
N GLN A 119 3.60 11.96 23.37
CA GLN A 119 5.02 11.57 23.37
C GLN A 119 5.18 10.08 22.99
N LYS A 120 4.38 9.19 23.60
CA LYS A 120 4.36 7.77 23.25
C LYS A 120 4.02 7.56 21.78
N ARG A 121 3.00 8.24 21.26
CA ARG A 121 2.61 8.18 19.84
C ARG A 121 3.77 8.64 18.93
N ARG A 122 4.45 9.73 19.27
CA ARG A 122 5.60 10.23 18.50
C ARG A 122 6.80 9.27 18.52
N ALA A 123 7.06 8.63 19.66
CA ALA A 123 8.10 7.61 19.77
C ALA A 123 7.80 6.41 18.86
N GLN A 124 6.57 5.88 18.90
CA GLN A 124 6.15 4.78 18.02
C GLN A 124 6.30 5.13 16.53
N ILE A 125 5.93 6.34 16.13
CA ILE A 125 6.10 6.81 14.74
C ILE A 125 7.60 6.88 14.39
N LYS A 126 8.44 7.36 15.31
CA LYS A 126 9.89 7.42 15.10
C LYS A 126 10.48 6.04 14.89
N ASP A 127 10.11 5.07 15.73
CA ASP A 127 10.56 3.69 15.63
C ASP A 127 10.13 3.06 14.30
N GLY A 128 8.86 3.25 13.90
CA GLY A 128 8.36 2.78 12.60
C GLY A 128 9.09 3.37 11.38
N PHE A 129 9.62 4.61 11.48
CA PHE A 129 10.47 5.17 10.43
C PHE A 129 11.88 4.56 10.39
N GLU A 130 12.45 4.16 11.54
CA GLU A 130 13.73 3.44 11.55
C GLU A 130 13.57 2.01 11.00
N ASP A 131 12.47 1.32 11.33
CA ASP A 131 12.14 0.02 10.74
C ASP A 131 11.99 0.14 9.22
N LEU A 132 11.21 1.12 8.74
CA LEU A 132 11.04 1.38 7.32
C LEU A 132 12.39 1.64 6.61
N ARG A 133 13.32 2.30 7.28
CA ARG A 133 14.65 2.57 6.73
C ARG A 133 15.51 1.32 6.63
N ASN A 134 15.38 0.40 7.58
CA ASN A 134 16.11 -0.87 7.58
C ASN A 134 15.64 -1.80 6.46
N GLU A 135 14.35 -1.74 6.10
CA GLU A 135 13.77 -2.51 4.99
C GLU A 135 14.18 -2.00 3.59
N LEU A 136 14.78 -0.81 3.48
CA LEU A 136 15.14 -0.22 2.19
C LEU A 136 16.64 -0.40 1.87
N PRO A 137 16.99 -1.16 0.80
CA PRO A 137 18.38 -1.45 0.45
C PRO A 137 19.25 -0.21 0.24
N ALA A 138 18.67 0.86 -0.30
CA ALA A 138 19.39 2.10 -0.63
C ALA A 138 19.47 3.10 0.54
N CYS A 139 18.68 2.91 1.60
CA CYS A 139 18.56 3.83 2.74
C CYS A 139 19.22 3.31 4.02
N LEU A 140 19.62 2.02 4.03
CA LEU A 140 20.36 1.42 5.12
C LEU A 140 21.58 2.26 5.49
N ASN A 141 21.73 2.59 6.77
CA ASN A 141 22.82 3.39 7.33
C ASN A 141 22.95 4.85 6.83
N LYS A 142 22.04 5.37 6.00
CA LYS A 142 22.07 6.78 5.53
C LYS A 142 21.06 7.68 6.22
N LYS A 143 21.48 8.82 6.77
CA LYS A 143 20.56 9.81 7.34
C LYS A 143 19.70 10.40 6.21
N MET A 144 18.39 10.19 6.28
CA MET A 144 17.42 10.67 5.30
C MET A 144 16.31 11.44 6.03
N SER A 145 15.81 12.51 5.42
CA SER A 145 14.63 13.19 5.96
C SER A 145 13.39 12.30 5.84
N LYS A 146 12.38 12.51 6.68
CA LYS A 146 11.12 11.73 6.64
C LYS A 146 10.50 11.74 5.23
N VAL A 147 10.45 12.90 4.58
CA VAL A 147 9.91 13.04 3.22
C VAL A 147 10.75 12.24 2.21
N ALA A 148 12.08 12.34 2.28
CA ALA A 148 12.96 11.60 1.39
C ALA A 148 12.82 10.08 1.57
N LEU A 149 12.68 9.61 2.81
CA LEU A 149 12.48 8.21 3.13
C LEU A 149 11.15 7.70 2.53
N LEU A 150 10.04 8.44 2.71
CA LEU A 150 8.75 8.10 2.11
C LEU A 150 8.82 8.04 0.57
N HIS A 151 9.47 9.00 -0.08
CA HIS A 151 9.65 8.96 -1.54
C HIS A 151 10.47 7.76 -1.99
N ARG A 152 11.54 7.42 -1.26
CA ARG A 152 12.37 6.23 -1.55
C ARG A 152 11.58 4.94 -1.36
N THR A 153 10.73 4.85 -0.35
CA THR A 153 9.81 3.71 -0.16
C THR A 153 8.90 3.54 -1.36
N VAL A 154 8.24 4.62 -1.81
CA VAL A 154 7.34 4.57 -2.98
C VAL A 154 8.08 4.10 -4.22
N GLN A 155 9.28 4.64 -4.47
CA GLN A 155 10.13 4.22 -5.59
C GLN A 155 10.53 2.75 -5.49
N HIS A 156 10.88 2.27 -4.30
CA HIS A 156 11.27 0.87 -4.11
C HIS A 156 10.10 -0.08 -4.34
N ILE A 157 8.91 0.24 -3.82
CA ILE A 157 7.68 -0.52 -4.08
C ILE A 157 7.37 -0.57 -5.58
N GLN A 158 7.47 0.56 -6.28
CA GLN A 158 7.24 0.59 -7.72
C GLN A 158 8.24 -0.30 -8.48
N HIS A 159 9.52 -0.21 -8.12
CA HIS A 159 10.55 -1.05 -8.73
C HIS A 159 10.30 -2.55 -8.48
N LEU A 160 9.88 -2.93 -7.26
CA LEU A 160 9.53 -4.32 -6.96
C LEU A 160 8.35 -4.81 -7.80
N LYS A 161 7.32 -3.97 -8.01
CA LYS A 161 6.18 -4.30 -8.87
C LYS A 161 6.60 -4.49 -10.33
N ASP A 162 7.44 -3.60 -10.84
CA ASP A 162 7.93 -3.68 -12.22
C ASP A 162 8.80 -4.93 -12.42
N ASN A 163 9.68 -5.24 -11.46
CA ASN A 163 10.47 -6.47 -11.47
C ASN A 163 9.60 -7.73 -11.41
N GLN A 164 8.58 -7.74 -10.55
CA GLN A 164 7.63 -8.85 -10.47
C GLN A 164 6.93 -9.08 -11.81
N MET A 165 6.47 -8.01 -12.47
CA MET A 165 5.85 -8.09 -13.79
C MET A 165 6.83 -8.62 -14.85
N SER A 166 8.08 -8.17 -14.85
CA SER A 166 9.12 -8.66 -15.75
C SER A 166 9.37 -10.17 -15.58
N ILE A 167 9.51 -10.62 -14.33
CA ILE A 167 9.74 -12.05 -14.01
C ILE A 167 8.56 -12.91 -14.47
N LEU A 168 7.33 -12.43 -14.29
CA LEU A 168 6.13 -13.13 -14.73
C LEU A 168 6.06 -13.24 -16.26
N SER A 169 6.42 -12.17 -16.98
CA SER A 169 6.49 -12.18 -18.45
C SER A 169 7.57 -13.16 -18.96
N ASP A 170 8.74 -13.20 -18.31
CA ASP A 170 9.78 -14.16 -18.63
C ASP A 170 9.35 -15.61 -18.37
N LEU A 171 8.61 -15.84 -17.29
CA LEU A 171 8.05 -17.15 -16.97
C LEU A 171 7.06 -17.59 -18.07
N GLU A 172 6.14 -16.72 -18.49
CA GLU A 172 5.19 -17.01 -19.58
C GLU A 172 5.92 -17.37 -20.87
N ARG A 173 6.95 -16.58 -21.24
CA ARG A 173 7.78 -16.84 -22.43
C ARG A 173 8.46 -18.22 -22.35
N LEU A 174 9.06 -18.56 -21.20
CA LEU A 174 9.73 -19.84 -20.99
C LEU A 174 8.76 -21.02 -21.00
N VAL A 175 7.55 -20.84 -20.46
CA VAL A 175 6.49 -21.86 -20.53
C VAL A 175 6.09 -22.13 -21.97
N HIS A 176 5.89 -21.07 -22.76
CA HIS A 176 5.54 -21.19 -24.17
C HIS A 176 6.66 -21.89 -24.98
N GLU A 177 7.92 -21.51 -24.75
CA GLU A 177 9.08 -22.14 -25.39
C GLU A 177 9.17 -23.64 -25.05
N ASN A 178 8.99 -24.00 -23.78
CA ASN A 178 8.95 -25.40 -23.36
C ASN A 178 7.82 -26.19 -24.02
N GLU A 179 6.64 -25.59 -24.18
CA GLU A 179 5.52 -26.21 -24.87
C GLU A 179 5.84 -26.45 -26.35
N GLN A 180 6.45 -25.48 -27.03
CA GLN A 180 6.89 -25.65 -28.42
C GLN A 180 7.92 -26.79 -28.55
N LEU A 181 8.90 -26.85 -27.64
CA LEU A 181 9.90 -27.92 -27.63
C LEU A 181 9.27 -29.30 -27.41
N ARG A 182 8.27 -29.42 -26.52
CA ARG A 182 7.52 -30.65 -26.32
C ARG A 182 6.76 -31.09 -27.56
N LYS A 183 6.03 -30.16 -28.21
CA LYS A 183 5.32 -30.43 -29.48
C LYS A 183 6.26 -30.86 -30.60
N PHE A 184 7.45 -30.24 -30.67
CA PHE A 184 8.48 -30.61 -31.63
C PHE A 184 9.01 -32.03 -31.36
N GLN A 185 9.33 -32.35 -30.11
CA GLN A 185 9.76 -33.69 -29.71
C GLN A 185 8.70 -34.75 -30.07
N GLU A 186 7.44 -34.51 -29.76
CA GLU A 186 6.32 -35.41 -30.11
C GLU A 186 6.23 -35.64 -31.62
N ASN A 187 6.32 -34.58 -32.43
CA ASN A 187 6.33 -34.69 -33.89
C ASN A 187 7.48 -35.55 -34.42
N ILE A 188 8.69 -35.38 -33.87
CA ILE A 188 9.85 -36.17 -34.26
C ILE A 188 9.65 -37.64 -33.93
N LEU A 189 9.17 -37.97 -32.73
CA LEU A 189 8.88 -39.35 -32.33
C LEU A 189 7.79 -39.96 -33.22
N GLN A 190 6.72 -39.21 -33.51
CA GLN A 190 5.64 -39.67 -34.38
C GLN A 190 6.16 -39.95 -35.79
N LYS A 191 6.99 -39.06 -36.35
CA LYS A 191 7.59 -39.25 -37.67
C LYS A 191 8.48 -40.50 -37.71
N GLN A 192 9.34 -40.69 -36.71
CA GLN A 192 10.19 -41.89 -36.60
C GLN A 192 9.36 -43.17 -36.51
N ALA A 193 8.28 -43.17 -35.74
CA ALA A 193 7.38 -44.32 -35.64
C ALA A 193 6.73 -44.67 -36.99
N MET A 194 6.30 -43.66 -37.74
CA MET A 194 5.75 -43.83 -39.09
C MET A 194 6.80 -44.38 -40.06
N ASP A 195 7.99 -43.78 -40.09
CA ASP A 195 9.10 -44.21 -40.96
C ASP A 195 9.48 -45.68 -40.68
N ASN A 196 9.53 -46.08 -39.40
CA ASN A 196 9.80 -47.47 -39.00
C ASN A 196 8.68 -48.43 -39.43
N MET A 197 7.41 -48.04 -39.33
CA MET A 197 6.27 -48.84 -39.79
C MET A 197 6.29 -49.04 -41.31
N TYR A 198 6.58 -47.98 -42.08
CA TYR A 198 6.68 -48.08 -43.54
C TYR A 198 7.87 -48.95 -43.97
N SER A 199 9.00 -48.86 -43.27
CA SER A 199 10.16 -49.74 -43.52
C SER A 199 9.86 -51.21 -43.25
N MET A 200 9.15 -51.53 -42.16
CA MET A 200 8.75 -52.90 -41.83
C MET A 200 7.74 -53.48 -42.83
N SER A 201 6.86 -52.66 -43.39
CA SER A 201 5.86 -53.11 -44.38
C SER A 201 6.46 -53.41 -45.77
N GLN A 202 7.72 -53.04 -46.03
CA GLN A 202 8.40 -53.29 -47.32
C GLN A 202 9.38 -54.48 -47.29
N MET A 203 9.55 -55.14 -46.15
CA MET A 203 10.22 -56.45 -46.04
C MET A 203 9.19 -57.58 -46.08
#